data_AF-F0USC1-F1
#
_entry.id   AF-F0USC1-F1
#
_cell.length_a   1.000
_cell.length_b   1.000
_cell.length_c   1.000
_cell.angle_alpha   90.00
_cell.angle_beta   90.00
_cell.angle_gamma   90.00
#
_symmetry.space_group_name_H-M   'P 1'
#
loop_
_entity.id
_entity.type
_entity.pdbx_description
1 polymer ?
#
loop_
_entity_poly.entity_id
_entity_poly.type
_entity_poly.pdbx_seq_one_letter_code
_entity_poly.pdbx_strand_id
1 'polypeptide(L)' 'MGTILVAHFFDEGKFLYDDLIPTRKRGDTVPSLGTGEREAFLSFIKQMLTELPEERKTARELMEHPFPQRLTW' A
#
# COMPACT_ATOMS: atom_id res chain seq x y z
N MET A 1 3.76 9.50 -25.20
CA MET A 1 5.21 9.46 -24.87
C MET A 1 5.35 9.77 -23.39
N GLY A 2 5.26 8.76 -22.54
CA GLY A 2 5.27 8.90 -21.08
C GLY A 2 6.24 7.88 -20.49
N THR A 3 7.52 8.05 -20.78
CA THR A 3 8.61 7.19 -20.30
C THR A 3 9.45 8.00 -19.33
N ILE A 4 8.88 8.37 -18.20
CA ILE A 4 9.62 8.99 -17.11
C ILE A 4 9.10 8.33 -15.84
N LEU A 5 9.90 7.40 -15.28
CA LEU A 5 10.08 7.08 -13.84
C LEU A 5 10.51 5.64 -13.58
N VAL A 6 10.29 4.69 -14.49
CA VAL A 6 10.65 3.27 -14.22
C VAL A 6 12.17 3.02 -14.29
N ALA A 7 12.93 3.84 -15.01
CA ALA A 7 14.36 3.61 -15.26
C ALA A 7 15.30 3.92 -14.07
N HIS A 8 14.84 4.61 -13.02
CA HIS A 8 15.75 5.08 -11.95
C HIS A 8 15.97 4.09 -10.80
N PHE A 9 15.20 3.01 -10.76
CA PHE A 9 15.23 2.03 -9.67
C PHE A 9 15.55 0.61 -10.13
N PHE A 10 15.64 0.39 -11.44
CA PHE A 10 15.84 -0.92 -12.03
C PHE A 10 16.99 -0.90 -13.04
N ASP A 11 17.85 -1.91 -12.98
CA ASP A 11 18.87 -2.22 -13.99
C ASP A 11 18.72 -3.69 -14.40
N GLU A 12 18.64 -3.95 -15.71
CA GLU A 12 18.35 -5.29 -16.27
C GLU A 12 17.15 -6.02 -15.61
N GLY A 13 16.14 -5.26 -15.15
CA GLY A 13 14.96 -5.81 -14.48
C GLY A 13 15.17 -6.20 -13.01
N LYS A 14 16.32 -5.89 -12.41
CA LYS A 14 16.61 -6.03 -10.99
C LYS A 14 16.58 -4.68 -10.29
N PHE A 15 16.25 -4.65 -9.00
CA PHE A 15 16.36 -3.42 -8.23
C PHE A 15 17.84 -3.03 -8.06
N LEU A 16 18.14 -1.75 -8.19
CA LEU A 16 19.52 -1.24 -8.07
C LEU A 16 20.11 -1.37 -6.66
N TYR A 17 19.26 -1.44 -5.62
CA TYR A 17 19.66 -1.45 -4.22
C TYR A 17 18.84 -2.47 -3.42
N ASP A 18 19.02 -3.75 -3.73
CA ASP A 18 18.31 -4.85 -3.05
C ASP A 18 18.50 -4.81 -1.52
N ASP A 19 19.68 -4.39 -1.03
CA ASP A 19 19.96 -4.27 0.41
C ASP A 19 19.11 -3.22 1.12
N LEU A 20 18.53 -2.27 0.37
CA LEU A 20 17.59 -1.27 0.90
C LEU A 20 16.14 -1.78 0.94
N ILE A 21 15.85 -2.95 0.33
CA ILE A 21 14.54 -3.56 0.36
C ILE A 21 14.39 -4.31 1.68
N PRO A 22 13.55 -3.83 2.61
CA PRO A 22 13.44 -4.46 3.91
C PRO A 22 12.83 -5.85 3.77
N THR A 23 13.41 -6.85 4.44
CA THR A 23 12.93 -8.25 4.49
C THR A 23 11.68 -8.40 5.38
N ARG A 24 10.74 -7.46 5.30
CA ARG A 24 9.52 -7.43 6.12
C ARG A 24 8.30 -7.34 5.22
N LYS A 25 7.20 -8.01 5.60
CA LYS A 25 5.93 -7.88 4.90
C LYS A 25 5.27 -6.56 5.32
N ARG A 26 4.43 -6.00 4.45
CA ARG A 26 3.72 -4.73 4.69
C ARG A 26 2.91 -4.72 5.98
N GLY A 27 2.35 -5.86 6.40
CA GLY A 27 1.62 -5.94 7.66
C GLY A 27 2.51 -5.98 8.90
N ASP A 28 3.82 -6.23 8.75
CA ASP A 28 4.76 -6.29 9.87
C ASP A 28 5.16 -4.88 10.33
N THR A 29 4.86 -3.85 9.54
CA THR A 29 5.10 -2.44 9.88
C THR A 29 3.99 -1.83 10.73
N VAL A 30 2.99 -2.62 11.12
CA VAL A 30 1.82 -2.13 11.87
C VAL A 30 1.65 -2.92 13.19
N PRO A 31 2.67 -2.94 14.07
CA PRO A 31 2.66 -3.78 15.27
C PRO A 31 1.63 -3.33 16.32
N SER A 32 1.08 -2.13 16.18
CA SER A 32 0.10 -1.56 17.11
C SER A 32 -1.31 -2.11 16.97
N LEU A 33 -1.64 -2.81 15.87
CA LEU A 33 -2.98 -3.33 15.62
C LEU A 33 -3.06 -4.81 16.00
N GLY A 34 -4.13 -5.21 16.70
CA GLY A 34 -4.43 -6.62 16.92
C GLY A 34 -4.70 -7.36 15.60
N THR A 35 -4.57 -8.70 15.55
CA THR A 35 -4.65 -9.47 14.29
C THR A 35 -5.88 -9.15 13.44
N GLY A 36 -7.08 -9.08 14.02
CA GLY A 36 -8.30 -8.76 13.27
C GLY A 36 -8.37 -7.31 12.79
N GLU A 37 -7.84 -6.37 13.57
CA GLU A 37 -7.75 -4.96 13.19
C GLU A 37 -6.71 -4.74 12.09
N ARG A 38 -5.58 -5.47 12.16
CA ARG A 38 -4.55 -5.53 11.12
C ARG A 38 -5.11 -6.03 9.80
N GLU A 39 -5.92 -7.10 9.80
CA GLU A 39 -6.54 -7.61 8.56
C GLU A 39 -7.50 -6.59 7.95
N ALA A 40 -8.35 -5.95 8.76
CA ALA A 40 -9.23 -4.88 8.30
C ALA A 40 -8.45 -3.68 7.75
N PHE A 41 -7.36 -3.28 8.41
CA PHE A 41 -6.47 -2.22 7.94
C PHE A 41 -5.82 -2.59 6.61
N LEU A 42 -5.26 -3.79 6.49
CA LEU A 42 -4.62 -4.27 5.26
C LEU A 42 -5.63 -4.34 4.09
N SER A 43 -6.86 -4.77 4.35
CA SER A 43 -7.95 -4.74 3.36
C SER A 43 -8.26 -3.32 2.89
N PHE A 44 -8.30 -2.36 3.82
CA PHE A 44 -8.53 -0.95 3.52
C PHE A 44 -7.43 -0.35 2.64
N ILE A 45 -6.18 -0.44 3.08
CA ILE A 45 -5.05 0.22 2.40
C ILE A 45 -4.68 -0.42 1.06
N LYS A 46 -5.13 -1.65 0.79
CA LYS A 46 -5.03 -2.26 -0.55
C LYS A 46 -5.89 -1.53 -1.58
N GLN A 47 -7.03 -0.96 -1.17
CA GLN A 47 -7.92 -0.19 -2.05
C GLN A 47 -7.39 1.23 -2.32
N MET A 48 -6.52 1.74 -1.45
CA MET A 48 -5.89 3.06 -1.58
C MET A 48 -4.54 3.01 -2.30
N LEU A 49 -3.72 2.00 -2.00
CA LEU A 49 -2.37 1.83 -2.54
C LEU A 49 -2.35 0.70 -3.57
N THR A 50 -3.02 0.93 -4.69
CA THR A 50 -3.02 0.06 -5.88
C THR A 50 -1.90 0.45 -6.85
N GLU A 51 -1.36 -0.55 -7.55
CA GLU A 51 -0.35 -0.36 -8.60
C GLU A 51 -0.93 0.37 -9.81
N LEU A 52 -2.12 -0.04 -10.26
CA LEU A 52 -2.85 0.61 -11.34
C LEU A 52 -3.66 1.81 -10.79
N PRO A 53 -3.47 3.04 -11.32
CA PRO A 53 -4.22 4.21 -10.89
C PRO A 53 -5.74 4.05 -11.02
N GLU A 54 -6.21 3.38 -12.07
CA GLU A 54 -7.62 3.11 -12.37
C GLU A 54 -8.30 2.17 -11.37
N GLU A 55 -7.53 1.32 -10.69
CA GLU A 55 -8.05 0.44 -9.64
C GLU A 55 -8.09 1.14 -8.27
N ARG A 56 -7.55 2.36 -8.17
CA ARG A 56 -7.49 3.11 -6.92
C ARG A 56 -8.86 3.67 -6.57
N LYS A 57 -9.38 3.30 -5.40
CA LYS A 57 -10.62 3.89 -4.90
C LYS A 57 -10.44 5.37 -4.54
N THR A 58 -11.45 6.15 -4.85
CA THR A 58 -11.56 7.55 -4.43
C THR A 58 -11.76 7.66 -2.92
N ALA A 59 -11.49 8.84 -2.35
CA ALA A 59 -11.75 9.09 -0.92
C ALA A 59 -13.21 8.76 -0.53
N ARG A 60 -14.17 9.08 -1.41
CA ARG A 60 -15.60 8.80 -1.19
C ARG A 60 -15.88 7.29 -1.09
N GLU A 61 -15.34 6.50 -2.00
CA GLU A 61 -15.53 5.03 -2.01
C GLU A 61 -14.77 4.35 -0.87
N LEU A 62 -13.64 4.93 -0.44
CA LEU A 62 -12.89 4.44 0.72
C LEU A 62 -13.66 4.59 2.04
N MET A 63 -14.53 5.61 2.17
CA MET A 63 -15.39 5.82 3.34
C MET A 63 -16.44 4.71 3.53
N GLU A 64 -16.75 3.95 2.47
CA GLU A 64 -17.65 2.79 2.53
C GLU A 64 -16.98 1.57 3.20
N HIS A 65 -15.65 1.57 3.34
CA HIS A 65 -14.94 0.52 4.05
C HIS A 65 -15.22 0.61 5.57
N PRO A 66 -15.33 -0.52 6.30
CA PRO A 66 -15.60 -0.49 7.75
C PRO A 66 -14.43 0.03 8.60
N PHE A 67 -13.23 0.16 8.03
CA PHE A 67 -12.02 0.56 8.79
C PHE A 67 -12.01 2.04 9.21
N PRO A 68 -12.22 3.03 8.31
CA PRO A 68 -12.17 4.46 8.67
C PRO A 68 -13.23 4.90 9.69
N GLN A 69 -14.38 4.23 9.75
CA GLN A 69 -15.48 4.58 10.66
C GLN A 69 -15.15 4.33 12.14
N ARG A 70 -14.03 3.67 12.43
CA ARG A 70 -13.51 3.45 13.80
C ARG A 70 -12.59 4.56 14.30
N LEU A 71 -12.18 5.48 13.43
CA LEU A 71 -11.35 6.63 13.79
C LEU A 71 -12.28 7.81 14.06
N THR A 72 -12.57 8.08 15.32
CA THR A 72 -13.22 9.33 15.73
C THR A 72 -12.23 10.48 15.51
N TRP A 73 -12.56 11.41 14.62
CA TRP A 73 -11.80 12.64 14.41
C TRP A 73 -12.06 13.65 15.54
#